data_AF-Q1ATC1-F1
#
_entry.id   AF-Q1ATC1-F1
#
_cell.length_a   1.000
_cell.length_b   1.000
_cell.length_c   1.000
_cell.angle_alpha   90.00
_cell.angle_beta   90.00
_cell.angle_gamma   90.00
#
_symmetry.space_group_name_H-M   'P 1'
#
loop_
_entity.id
_entity.type
_entity.pdbx_description
1 polymer ?
#
loop_
_entity_poly.entity_id
_entity_poly.type
_entity_poly.pdbx_seq_one_letter_code
_entity_poly.pdbx_strand_id
1 'polypeptide(L)'
;MSEGSIPPPHPGALRLVPSALRRRLAGLLARLRRREPAPELRARAASALARYARTNADLLDRAARLAARAERLEREGTPSESVRNRAERARREIEAGLAALRDSFAASGREALEAFELELERVDPALRAYRGGSRP
;
A
#
# COMPACT_ATOMS: atom_id res chain seq x y z
N MET A 1 13.77 67.26 29.64
CA MET A 1 12.48 66.65 29.26
C MET A 1 12.52 66.48 27.75
N SER A 2 12.83 65.27 27.29
CA SER A 2 12.86 64.91 25.86
C SER A 2 12.22 63.53 25.74
N GLU A 3 10.98 63.51 25.28
CA GLU A 3 10.18 62.30 25.12
C GLU A 3 10.63 61.56 23.85
N GLY A 4 11.21 60.38 24.02
CA GLY A 4 11.53 59.47 22.92
C GLY A 4 10.25 58.77 22.45
N SER A 5 9.78 59.11 21.25
CA SER A 5 8.70 58.38 20.57
C SER A 5 9.22 57.07 19.96
N ILE A 6 8.72 55.94 20.47
CA ILE A 6 8.88 54.62 19.87
C ILE A 6 7.67 54.39 18.95
N PRO A 7 7.84 54.10 17.65
CA PRO A 7 6.70 53.75 16.80
C PRO A 7 6.19 52.32 17.09
N PRO A 8 4.87 52.06 17.01
CA PRO A 8 4.31 50.75 17.28
C PRO A 8 4.59 49.73 16.15
N PRO A 9 4.58 48.42 16.43
CA PRO A 9 4.74 47.38 15.41
C PRO A 9 3.47 47.23 14.57
N HIS A 10 3.60 47.31 13.24
CA HIS A 10 2.51 47.05 12.30
C HIS A 10 2.10 45.57 12.32
N PRO A 11 0.80 45.23 12.41
CA PRO A 11 0.35 43.86 12.27
C PRO A 11 0.17 43.49 10.79
N GLY A 12 0.68 42.33 10.41
CA GLY A 12 -0.02 41.49 9.44
C GLY A 12 0.35 41.65 7.96
N ALA A 13 1.61 41.45 7.60
CA ALA A 13 1.96 41.00 6.26
C ALA A 13 1.59 39.50 6.08
N LEU A 14 0.30 39.18 6.05
CA LEU A 14 -0.15 37.86 5.61
C LEU A 14 -0.31 37.87 4.09
N ARG A 15 0.74 37.36 3.44
CA ARG A 15 0.84 37.04 2.02
C ARG A 15 -0.50 36.54 1.46
N LEU A 16 -1.12 37.37 0.63
CA LEU A 16 -2.13 36.95 -0.32
C LEU A 16 -1.50 35.92 -1.27
N VAL A 17 -1.72 34.64 -0.99
CA VAL A 17 -1.43 33.59 -1.98
C VAL A 17 -2.33 33.88 -3.19
N PRO A 18 -1.78 34.17 -4.38
CA PRO A 18 -2.58 34.59 -5.53
C PRO A 18 -3.70 33.58 -5.81
N SER A 19 -4.92 34.07 -6.05
CA SER A 19 -6.11 33.23 -6.27
C SER A 19 -5.94 32.21 -7.40
N ALA A 20 -5.13 32.53 -8.42
CA ALA A 20 -4.75 31.62 -9.51
C ALA A 20 -3.83 30.48 -9.03
N LEU A 21 -2.90 30.76 -8.11
CA LEU A 21 -2.05 29.73 -7.48
C LEU A 21 -2.89 28.84 -6.57
N ARG A 22 -3.85 29.40 -5.83
CA ARG A 22 -4.84 28.62 -5.07
C ARG A 22 -5.70 27.73 -5.97
N ARG A 23 -6.18 28.21 -7.13
CA ARG A 23 -6.94 27.38 -8.09
C ARG A 23 -6.09 26.30 -8.74
N ARG A 24 -4.82 26.58 -9.06
CA ARG A 24 -3.89 25.56 -9.59
C ARG A 24 -3.52 24.52 -8.55
N LEU A 25 -3.26 24.93 -7.30
CA LEU A 25 -3.02 24.01 -6.18
C LEU A 25 -4.28 23.24 -5.80
N ALA A 26 -5.47 23.85 -5.84
CA ALA A 26 -6.74 23.15 -5.62
C ALA A 26 -7.04 22.18 -6.76
N GLY A 27 -6.72 22.51 -8.01
CA GLY A 27 -6.81 21.58 -9.14
C GLY A 27 -5.79 20.45 -9.05
N LEU A 28 -4.58 20.73 -8.54
CA LEU A 28 -3.55 19.72 -8.28
C LEU A 28 -3.95 18.81 -7.10
N LEU A 29 -4.47 19.39 -6.02
CA LEU A 29 -4.99 18.70 -4.84
C LEU A 29 -6.30 17.96 -5.15
N ALA A 30 -7.14 18.43 -6.06
CA ALA A 30 -8.32 17.72 -6.55
C ALA A 30 -7.94 16.57 -7.50
N ARG A 31 -6.85 16.73 -8.26
CA ARG A 31 -6.21 15.63 -9.02
C ARG A 31 -5.46 14.64 -8.13
N LEU A 32 -5.01 15.04 -6.94
CA LEU A 32 -4.43 14.15 -5.93
C LEU A 32 -5.54 13.50 -5.07
N ARG A 33 -6.63 14.21 -4.80
CA ARG A 33 -7.95 13.68 -4.39
C ARG A 33 -8.68 13.07 -5.60
N ARG A 34 -7.94 12.54 -6.58
CA ARG A 34 -8.44 11.53 -7.52
C ARG A 34 -9.24 10.58 -6.66
N ARG A 35 -10.55 10.62 -6.91
CA ARG A 35 -11.64 9.94 -6.22
C ARG A 35 -11.09 8.71 -5.49
N GLU A 36 -10.98 8.78 -4.15
CA GLU A 36 -10.79 7.53 -3.43
C GLU A 36 -11.87 6.58 -3.95
N PRO A 37 -11.50 5.34 -4.33
CA PRO A 37 -12.47 4.42 -4.87
C PRO A 37 -13.65 4.35 -3.92
N ALA A 38 -14.86 4.25 -4.48
CA ALA A 38 -16.08 4.24 -3.69
C ALA A 38 -15.92 3.36 -2.43
N PRO A 39 -16.36 3.83 -1.25
CA PRO A 39 -16.12 3.12 0.01
C PRO A 39 -16.65 1.68 -0.03
N GLU A 40 -17.70 1.42 -0.80
CA GLU A 40 -18.24 0.09 -1.07
C GLU A 40 -17.26 -0.83 -1.82
N LEU A 41 -16.55 -0.30 -2.83
CA LEU A 41 -15.52 -1.04 -3.57
C LEU A 41 -14.32 -1.34 -2.68
N ARG A 42 -13.94 -0.40 -1.82
CA ARG A 42 -12.89 -0.60 -0.82
C ARG A 42 -13.28 -1.65 0.21
N ALA A 43 -14.50 -1.59 0.75
CA ALA A 43 -15.02 -2.61 1.66
C ALA A 43 -15.08 -4.00 0.99
N ARG A 44 -15.49 -4.05 -0.28
CA ARG A 44 -15.50 -5.28 -1.08
C ARG A 44 -14.09 -5.85 -1.28
N ALA A 45 -13.12 -5.01 -1.62
CA ALA A 45 -11.70 -5.38 -1.75
C ALA A 45 -11.14 -5.91 -0.43
N ALA A 46 -11.33 -5.17 0.66
CA ALA A 46 -10.89 -5.58 1.99
C ALA A 46 -11.51 -6.92 2.41
N SER A 47 -12.81 -7.11 2.19
CA SER A 47 -13.50 -8.38 2.47
C SER A 47 -12.97 -9.53 1.62
N ALA A 48 -12.70 -9.29 0.33
CA ALA A 48 -12.13 -10.28 -0.57
C ALA A 48 -10.72 -10.72 -0.14
N LEU A 49 -9.85 -9.76 0.21
CA LEU A 49 -8.50 -10.03 0.73
C LEU A 49 -8.54 -10.75 2.08
N ALA A 50 -9.41 -10.32 2.99
CA ALA A 50 -9.58 -10.99 4.29
C ALA A 50 -10.09 -12.43 4.12
N ARG A 51 -11.03 -12.65 3.19
CA ARG A 51 -11.52 -13.99 2.86
C ARG A 51 -10.39 -14.83 2.26
N TYR A 52 -9.62 -14.29 1.32
CA TYR A 52 -8.47 -14.97 0.75
C TYR A 52 -7.47 -15.40 1.82
N ALA A 53 -7.11 -14.49 2.73
CA ALA A 53 -6.19 -14.78 3.83
C ALA A 53 -6.72 -15.86 4.76
N ARG A 54 -8.01 -15.83 5.13
CA ARG A 54 -8.63 -16.86 5.97
C ARG A 54 -8.67 -18.22 5.28
N THR A 55 -9.11 -18.27 4.02
CA THR A 55 -9.19 -19.52 3.25
C THR A 55 -7.82 -20.15 3.01
N ASN A 56 -6.77 -19.32 2.89
CA ASN A 56 -5.41 -19.75 2.60
C ASN A 56 -4.46 -19.61 3.81
N ALA A 57 -4.99 -19.59 5.03
CA ALA A 57 -4.22 -19.35 6.24
C ALA A 57 -3.05 -20.35 6.39
N ASP A 58 -3.31 -21.64 6.15
CA ASP A 58 -2.30 -22.69 6.24
C ASP A 58 -1.21 -22.53 5.17
N LEU A 59 -1.58 -22.10 3.96
CA LEU A 59 -0.62 -21.85 2.88
C LEU A 59 0.28 -20.65 3.22
N LEU A 60 -0.31 -19.58 3.76
CA LEU A 60 0.40 -18.38 4.19
C LEU A 60 1.36 -18.69 5.35
N ASP A 61 0.92 -19.42 6.37
CA ASP A 61 1.77 -19.84 7.49
C ASP A 61 2.90 -20.75 7.01
N ARG A 62 2.59 -21.72 6.15
CA ARG A 62 3.59 -22.61 5.55
C ARG A 62 4.63 -21.83 4.75
N ALA A 63 4.21 -20.88 3.93
CA ALA A 63 5.11 -20.04 3.15
C ALA A 63 6.03 -19.22 4.06
N ALA A 64 5.47 -18.60 5.11
CA ALA A 64 6.23 -17.84 6.10
C ALA A 64 7.27 -18.71 6.84
N ARG A 65 6.87 -19.91 7.30
CA ARG A 65 7.78 -20.85 7.97
C ARG A 65 8.89 -21.33 7.06
N LEU A 66 8.59 -21.63 5.80
CA LEU A 66 9.58 -22.09 4.83
C LEU A 66 10.57 -20.98 4.49
N ALA A 67 10.09 -19.74 4.31
CA ALA A 67 10.93 -18.57 4.08
C ALA A 67 11.86 -18.32 5.28
N ALA A 68 11.32 -18.30 6.50
CA ALA A 68 12.10 -18.11 7.72
C ALA A 68 13.13 -19.24 7.93
N ARG A 69 12.77 -20.48 7.59
CA ARG A 69 13.70 -21.62 7.64
C ARG A 69 14.81 -21.49 6.60
N ALA A 70 14.49 -21.10 5.36
CA ALA A 70 15.48 -20.89 4.32
C ALA A 70 16.50 -19.82 4.73
N GLU A 71 16.01 -18.68 5.22
CA GLU A 71 16.84 -17.56 5.66
C GLU A 71 17.73 -17.96 6.86
N ARG A 72 17.19 -18.72 7.82
CA ARG A 72 17.97 -19.22 8.95
C ARG A 72 19.12 -20.11 8.48
N LEU A 73 18.86 -21.06 7.57
CA LEU A 73 19.88 -21.95 7.04
C LEU A 73 20.96 -21.19 6.25
N GLU A 74 20.58 -20.15 5.51
CA GLU A 74 21.53 -19.25 4.86
C GLU A 74 22.42 -18.54 5.88
N ARG A 75 21.83 -18.01 6.96
CA ARG A 75 22.57 -17.35 8.05
C ARG A 75 23.50 -18.31 8.83
N GLU A 76 23.10 -19.57 8.95
CA GLU A 76 23.90 -20.64 9.58
C GLU A 76 24.99 -21.21 8.66
N GLY A 77 25.12 -20.71 7.42
CA GLY A 77 26.11 -21.20 6.45
C GLY A 77 25.80 -22.60 5.88
N THR A 78 24.55 -23.06 6.02
CA THR A 78 24.09 -24.38 5.55
C THR A 78 22.89 -24.26 4.61
N PRO A 79 23.00 -23.49 3.50
CA PRO A 79 21.87 -23.23 2.62
C PRO A 79 21.28 -24.52 2.05
N SER A 80 19.95 -24.60 1.97
CA SER A 80 19.24 -25.75 1.43
C SER A 80 18.38 -25.37 0.24
N GLU A 81 18.77 -25.83 -0.95
CA GLU A 81 17.98 -25.69 -2.18
C GLU A 81 16.56 -26.25 -2.06
N SER A 82 16.41 -27.41 -1.42
CA SER A 82 15.10 -28.03 -1.22
C SER A 82 14.15 -27.13 -0.41
N VAL A 83 14.65 -26.48 0.65
CA VAL A 83 13.84 -25.57 1.46
C VAL A 83 13.52 -24.30 0.68
N ARG A 84 14.50 -23.72 -0.05
CA ARG A 84 14.29 -22.56 -0.91
C ARG A 84 13.24 -22.83 -2.00
N ASN A 85 13.35 -23.94 -2.71
CA ASN A 85 12.41 -24.33 -3.76
C ASN A 85 10.99 -24.50 -3.21
N ARG A 86 10.83 -25.07 -2.00
CA ARG A 86 9.52 -25.18 -1.34
C ARG A 86 8.98 -23.81 -0.93
N ALA A 87 9.81 -22.92 -0.41
CA ALA A 87 9.42 -21.55 -0.07
C ALA A 87 8.97 -20.78 -1.32
N GLU A 88 9.74 -20.85 -2.40
CA GLU A 88 9.40 -20.24 -3.68
C GLU A 88 8.11 -20.78 -4.26
N ARG A 89 7.90 -22.10 -4.21
CA ARG A 89 6.66 -22.70 -4.69
C ARG A 89 5.45 -22.19 -3.92
N ALA A 90 5.52 -22.18 -2.58
CA ALA A 90 4.44 -21.66 -1.75
C ALA A 90 4.17 -20.17 -2.04
N ARG A 91 5.23 -19.37 -2.23
CA ARG A 91 5.13 -17.97 -2.66
C ARG A 91 4.41 -17.83 -4.00
N ARG A 92 4.79 -18.62 -5.02
CA ARG A 92 4.16 -18.57 -6.35
C ARG A 92 2.68 -18.96 -6.31
N GLU A 93 2.31 -19.93 -5.47
CA GLU A 93 0.91 -20.31 -5.27
C GLU A 93 0.09 -19.15 -4.66
N ILE A 94 0.66 -18.43 -3.69
CA ILE A 94 0.01 -17.23 -3.11
C ILE A 94 -0.08 -16.10 -4.13
N GLU A 95 0.99 -15.84 -4.89
CA GLU A 95 1.02 -14.84 -5.95
C GLU A 95 -0.04 -15.10 -7.02
N ALA A 96 -0.20 -16.37 -7.44
CA ALA A 96 -1.21 -16.76 -8.42
C ALA A 96 -2.63 -16.53 -7.88
N GLY A 97 -2.90 -16.85 -6.61
CA GLY A 97 -4.20 -16.58 -5.99
C GLY A 97 -4.52 -15.08 -5.90
N LEU A 98 -3.53 -14.26 -5.53
CA LEU A 98 -3.67 -12.81 -5.50
C LEU A 98 -3.85 -12.21 -6.91
N ALA A 99 -3.15 -12.74 -7.92
CA ALA A 99 -3.32 -12.35 -9.31
C ALA A 99 -4.74 -12.65 -9.81
N ALA A 100 -5.30 -13.83 -9.51
CA ALA A 100 -6.67 -14.16 -9.86
C ALA A 100 -7.71 -13.22 -9.21
N LEU A 101 -7.49 -12.85 -7.94
CA LEU A 101 -8.29 -11.82 -7.27
C LEU A 101 -8.19 -10.48 -7.99
N ARG A 102 -6.96 -10.03 -8.27
CA ARG A 102 -6.71 -8.78 -8.98
C ARG A 102 -7.42 -8.74 -10.34
N ASP A 103 -7.35 -9.83 -11.10
CA ASP A 103 -8.00 -9.95 -12.41
C ASP A 103 -9.53 -9.88 -12.29
N SER A 104 -10.11 -10.45 -11.23
CA SER A 104 -11.56 -10.34 -10.97
C SER A 104 -12.01 -8.89 -10.68
N PHE A 105 -11.17 -8.10 -10.01
CA PHE A 105 -11.42 -6.68 -9.78
C PHE A 105 -11.18 -5.85 -11.03
N ALA A 106 -10.15 -6.18 -11.83
CA ALA A 106 -9.90 -5.56 -13.12
C ALA A 106 -11.08 -5.76 -14.09
N ALA A 107 -11.65 -6.96 -14.13
CA ALA A 107 -12.85 -7.28 -14.90
C ALA A 107 -14.10 -6.50 -14.43
N SER A 108 -14.14 -6.11 -13.14
CA SER A 108 -15.21 -5.29 -12.57
C SER A 108 -15.05 -3.78 -12.83
N GLY A 109 -13.93 -3.38 -13.46
CA GLY A 109 -13.66 -2.00 -13.86
C GLY A 109 -12.48 -1.36 -13.14
N ARG A 110 -11.99 -0.24 -13.71
CA ARG A 110 -10.78 0.45 -13.24
C ARG A 110 -10.85 0.89 -11.78
N GLU A 111 -11.97 1.43 -11.34
CA GLU A 111 -12.14 1.90 -9.95
C GLU A 111 -12.10 0.73 -8.95
N ALA A 112 -12.64 -0.44 -9.34
CA ALA A 112 -12.57 -1.65 -8.53
C ALA A 112 -11.13 -2.17 -8.42
N LEU A 113 -10.36 -2.15 -9.51
CA LEU A 113 -8.94 -2.48 -9.48
C LEU A 113 -8.14 -1.50 -8.61
N GLU A 114 -8.38 -0.20 -8.74
CA GLU A 114 -7.73 0.82 -7.90
C GLU A 114 -8.06 0.61 -6.41
N ALA A 115 -9.31 0.22 -6.08
CA ALA A 115 -9.70 -0.15 -4.72
C ALA A 115 -8.95 -1.38 -4.22
N PHE A 116 -8.81 -2.42 -5.06
CA PHE A 116 -8.10 -3.63 -4.72
C PHE A 116 -6.62 -3.37 -4.43
N GLU A 117 -5.93 -2.66 -5.32
CA GLU A 117 -4.51 -2.32 -5.15
C GLU A 117 -4.29 -1.47 -3.89
N LEU A 118 -5.18 -0.49 -3.63
CA LEU A 118 -5.10 0.34 -2.44
C LEU A 118 -5.24 -0.47 -1.15
N GLU A 119 -6.21 -1.40 -1.10
CA GLU A 119 -6.41 -2.24 0.08
C GLU A 119 -5.31 -3.32 0.19
N LEU A 120 -4.77 -3.81 -0.92
CA LEU A 120 -3.62 -4.72 -0.92
C LEU A 120 -2.36 -4.08 -0.32
N GLU A 121 -2.18 -2.77 -0.46
CA GLU A 121 -1.09 -2.02 0.20
C GLU A 121 -1.31 -1.83 1.70
N ARG A 122 -2.55 -1.92 2.18
CA ARG A 122 -2.96 -1.67 3.57
C ARG A 122 -3.09 -2.93 4.43
N VAL A 123 -3.21 -4.10 3.80
CA VAL A 123 -3.27 -5.40 4.49
C VAL A 123 -1.92 -5.78 5.10
N ASP A 124 -1.97 -6.82 5.93
CA ASP A 124 -0.82 -7.36 6.66
C ASP A 124 0.44 -7.48 5.78
N PRO A 125 1.62 -7.06 6.29
CA PRO A 125 2.87 -7.10 5.55
C PRO A 125 3.21 -8.47 4.95
N ALA A 126 2.79 -9.55 5.60
CA ALA A 126 2.99 -10.91 5.11
C ALA A 126 2.24 -11.11 3.79
N LEU A 127 1.00 -10.64 3.68
CA LEU A 127 0.23 -10.75 2.43
C LEU A 127 0.79 -9.81 1.34
N ARG A 128 1.25 -8.62 1.74
CA ARG A 128 1.88 -7.65 0.83
C ARG A 128 3.18 -8.19 0.20
N ALA A 129 3.93 -9.02 0.92
CA ALA A 129 5.18 -9.62 0.44
C ALA A 129 5.01 -10.57 -0.76
N TYR A 130 3.76 -10.96 -1.07
CA TYR A 130 3.40 -11.83 -2.18
C TYR A 130 2.69 -11.09 -3.32
N ARG A 131 2.75 -9.75 -3.36
CA ARG A 131 2.35 -9.00 -4.56
C ARG A 131 3.35 -9.33 -5.68
N GLY A 132 2.87 -9.86 -6.80
CA GLY A 132 3.70 -10.18 -7.95
C GLY A 132 4.46 -8.95 -8.45
N GLY A 133 5.75 -8.87 -8.11
CA GLY A 133 6.63 -7.74 -8.41
C GLY A 133 7.87 -7.82 -7.53
N SER A 134 9.03 -7.94 -8.17
CA SER A 134 10.36 -8.12 -7.59
C SER A 134 10.61 -7.40 -6.26
N ARG A 135 11.25 -8.13 -5.33
CA ARG A 135 12.04 -7.51 -4.25
C ARG A 135 12.95 -6.42 -4.86
N PRO A 136 13.10 -5.25 -4.23
CA PRO A 136 14.21 -4.35 -4.53
C PRO A 136 15.55 -5.04 -4.27
#